data_AF-A0A3R7MFL0-F1
#
_entry.id   AF-A0A3R7MFL0-F1
#
_cell.length_a   1.000
_cell.length_b   1.000
_cell.length_c   1.000
_cell.angle_alpha   90.00
_cell.angle_beta   90.00
_cell.angle_gamma   90.00
#
_symmetry.space_group_name_H-M   'P 1'
#
loop_
_entity.id
_entity.type
_entity.pdbx_description
1 polymer ?
#
loop_
_entity_poly.entity_id
_entity_poly.type
_entity_poly.pdbx_seq_one_letter_code
_entity_poly.pdbx_strand_id
1 'polypeptide(L)'
;MAGQECEYPTVSSLFDQFLRLYEEIDKSDLPTNSGELQKKIKDTVAGLIKTTVLVSEVGVFSSNETLEELSTNSVKFLLLPVLLGSLTLKRTDIERMEVLRLSNIYFRDYITRCKQYGITDVDLPPEPNNEDQEDEDDEDKKRMAKVPPRKGMPTPQELEAMARQREDKIRRFKEKKAMGERLNELKKALENPSHDEEIVRNYHITMVKKFIMDCLEELESVTMERNMLAEMAVMRMKGTLPDPEDTPKPRPLKPILITRDAMQKNVFGLGYPSLPSMTVEEFYDQRVREGWFPDPSKNQNCLQDHSGT
;
A
#
# COMPACT_ATOMS: atom_id res chain seq x y z
N MET A 1 18.12 -4.91 -54.41
CA MET A 1 17.12 -4.79 -53.33
C MET A 1 17.82 -5.20 -52.05
N ALA A 2 18.18 -4.23 -51.21
CA ALA A 2 18.77 -4.52 -49.91
C ALA A 2 17.72 -5.24 -49.07
N GLY A 3 18.08 -6.42 -48.55
CA GLY A 3 17.23 -7.18 -47.64
C GLY A 3 16.95 -6.32 -46.41
N GLN A 4 15.67 -6.12 -46.14
CA GLN A 4 15.22 -5.51 -44.90
C GLN A 4 15.48 -6.56 -43.81
N GLU A 5 16.61 -6.44 -43.12
CA GLU A 5 16.88 -7.23 -41.92
C GLU A 5 15.78 -6.89 -40.91
N CYS A 6 14.85 -7.83 -40.70
CA CYS A 6 13.88 -7.75 -39.62
C CYS A 6 14.67 -7.87 -38.31
N GLU A 7 15.04 -6.74 -37.73
CA GLU A 7 15.69 -6.67 -36.43
C GLU A 7 14.68 -7.14 -35.37
N TYR A 8 14.80 -8.39 -34.93
CA TYR A 8 13.93 -8.95 -33.90
C TYR A 8 14.23 -8.27 -32.55
N PRO A 9 13.22 -7.79 -31.81
CA PRO A 9 13.46 -7.14 -30.53
C PRO A 9 14.05 -8.14 -29.53
N THR A 10 15.03 -7.69 -28.76
CA THR A 10 15.60 -8.49 -27.67
C THR A 10 14.58 -8.70 -26.54
N VAL A 11 14.72 -9.79 -25.79
CA VAL A 11 13.86 -10.05 -24.60
C VAL A 11 13.95 -8.91 -23.58
N SER A 12 15.14 -8.31 -23.44
CA SER A 12 15.37 -7.15 -22.59
C SER A 12 14.55 -5.94 -23.02
N SER A 13 14.60 -5.57 -24.32
CA SER A 13 13.83 -4.45 -24.85
C SER A 13 12.32 -4.68 -24.80
N LEU A 14 11.89 -5.94 -24.98
CA LEU A 14 10.49 -6.33 -24.90
C LEU A 14 9.95 -6.15 -23.47
N PHE A 15 10.73 -6.59 -22.48
CA PHE A 15 10.40 -6.37 -21.08
C PHE A 15 10.32 -4.89 -20.73
N ASP A 16 11.29 -4.08 -21.17
CA ASP A 16 11.30 -2.64 -20.89
C ASP A 16 10.09 -1.93 -21.50
N GLN A 17 9.65 -2.35 -22.69
CA GLN A 17 8.41 -1.88 -23.31
C GLN A 17 7.19 -2.21 -22.45
N PHE A 18 7.04 -3.46 -21.99
CA PHE A 18 5.89 -3.85 -21.18
C PHE A 18 5.91 -3.25 -19.76
N LEU A 19 7.10 -3.00 -19.20
CA LEU A 19 7.23 -2.27 -17.94
C LEU A 19 6.74 -0.82 -18.08
N ARG A 20 7.06 -0.15 -19.20
CA ARG A 20 6.51 1.19 -19.49
C ARG A 20 4.99 1.17 -19.65
N LEU A 21 4.47 0.20 -20.42
CA LEU A 21 3.02 0.03 -20.58
C LEU A 21 2.31 -0.24 -19.25
N TYR A 22 2.92 -1.02 -18.36
CA TYR A 22 2.44 -1.25 -17.00
C TYR A 22 2.35 0.07 -16.22
N GLU A 23 3.42 0.88 -16.21
CA GLU A 23 3.41 2.18 -15.53
C GLU A 23 2.36 3.14 -16.10
N GLU A 24 2.15 3.13 -17.42
CA GLU A 24 1.12 3.93 -18.08
C GLU A 24 -0.30 3.50 -17.71
N ILE A 25 -0.55 2.19 -17.61
CA ILE A 25 -1.83 1.64 -17.18
C ILE A 25 -2.09 2.01 -15.71
N ASP A 26 -1.08 1.92 -14.86
CA ASP A 26 -1.22 2.19 -13.43
C ASP A 26 -1.47 3.68 -13.13
N LYS A 27 -0.90 4.58 -13.93
CA LYS A 27 -1.10 6.04 -13.84
C LYS A 27 -2.27 6.54 -14.69
N SER A 28 -3.05 5.66 -15.32
CA SER A 28 -4.15 6.05 -16.18
C SER A 28 -5.33 6.60 -15.36
N ASP A 29 -5.82 7.77 -15.74
CA ASP A 29 -7.06 8.34 -15.17
C ASP A 29 -8.34 7.77 -15.81
N LEU A 30 -8.21 6.85 -16.78
CA LEU A 30 -9.35 6.24 -17.44
C LEU A 30 -10.08 5.27 -16.48
N PRO A 31 -11.42 5.18 -16.57
CA PRO A 31 -12.16 4.17 -15.82
C PRO A 31 -11.63 2.77 -16.12
N THR A 32 -11.42 1.94 -15.08
CA THR A 32 -10.88 0.59 -15.23
C THR A 32 -11.70 -0.26 -16.20
N ASN A 33 -13.01 -0.12 -16.21
CA ASN A 33 -13.92 -0.85 -17.10
C ASN A 33 -14.03 -0.26 -18.53
N SER A 34 -13.30 0.81 -18.85
CA SER A 34 -13.31 1.38 -20.19
C SER A 34 -12.71 0.40 -21.21
N GLY A 35 -13.32 0.34 -22.40
CA GLY A 35 -12.88 -0.59 -23.45
C GLY A 35 -11.44 -0.35 -23.91
N GLU A 36 -11.01 0.92 -23.95
CA GLU A 36 -9.64 1.30 -24.30
C GLU A 36 -8.62 0.77 -23.29
N LEU A 37 -8.84 1.02 -21.99
CA LEU A 37 -7.94 0.57 -20.93
C LEU A 37 -7.94 -0.95 -20.82
N GLN A 38 -9.12 -1.60 -20.91
CA GLN A 38 -9.21 -3.06 -20.88
C GLN A 38 -8.51 -3.72 -22.08
N LYS A 39 -8.58 -3.11 -23.28
CA LYS A 39 -7.82 -3.59 -24.43
C LYS A 39 -6.31 -3.47 -24.17
N LYS A 40 -5.86 -2.32 -23.69
CA LYS A 40 -4.44 -2.09 -23.35
C LYS A 40 -3.92 -3.07 -22.29
N ILE A 41 -4.72 -3.36 -21.25
CA ILE A 41 -4.40 -4.36 -20.23
C ILE A 41 -4.28 -5.74 -20.86
N LYS A 42 -5.25 -6.17 -21.67
CA LYS A 42 -5.23 -7.50 -22.33
C LYS A 42 -4.02 -7.67 -23.24
N ASP A 43 -3.73 -6.69 -24.08
CA ASP A 43 -2.59 -6.72 -24.99
C ASP A 43 -1.26 -6.77 -24.20
N THR A 44 -1.16 -6.01 -23.11
CA THR A 44 0.02 -6.01 -22.22
C THR A 44 0.20 -7.34 -21.50
N VAL A 45 -0.88 -7.93 -20.96
CA VAL A 45 -0.85 -9.26 -20.31
C VAL A 45 -0.41 -10.33 -21.31
N ALA A 46 -0.99 -10.36 -22.51
CA ALA A 46 -0.61 -11.33 -23.54
C ALA A 46 0.87 -11.18 -23.95
N GLY A 47 1.37 -9.94 -24.01
CA GLY A 47 2.77 -9.63 -24.27
C GLY A 47 3.73 -10.09 -23.15
N LEU A 48 3.36 -9.85 -21.89
CA LEU A 48 4.14 -10.29 -20.73
C LEU A 48 4.17 -11.83 -20.60
N ILE A 49 3.08 -12.53 -20.94
CA ILE A 49 3.08 -14.00 -21.00
C ILE A 49 4.10 -14.49 -22.03
N LYS A 50 4.09 -13.94 -23.25
CA LYS A 50 5.09 -14.28 -24.28
C LYS A 50 6.51 -13.97 -23.82
N THR A 51 6.72 -12.83 -23.17
CA THR A 51 8.03 -12.44 -22.61
C THR A 51 8.49 -13.45 -21.55
N THR A 52 7.57 -13.95 -20.72
CA THR A 52 7.88 -14.98 -19.71
C THR A 52 8.34 -16.29 -20.34
N VAL A 53 7.71 -16.71 -21.45
CA VAL A 53 8.15 -17.89 -22.21
C VAL A 53 9.55 -17.68 -22.77
N LEU A 54 9.81 -16.54 -23.41
CA LEU A 54 11.13 -16.22 -23.97
C LEU A 54 12.22 -16.18 -22.89
N VAL A 55 11.95 -15.57 -21.73
CA VAL A 55 12.89 -15.54 -20.59
C VAL A 55 13.21 -16.96 -20.11
N SER A 56 12.21 -17.85 -20.10
CA SER A 56 12.38 -19.26 -19.73
C SER A 56 13.20 -20.03 -20.77
N GLU A 57 12.98 -19.78 -22.06
CA GLU A 57 13.76 -20.37 -23.15
C GLU A 57 15.23 -19.94 -23.16
N VAL A 58 15.50 -18.67 -22.81
CA VAL A 58 16.87 -18.17 -22.64
C VAL A 58 17.56 -18.80 -21.43
N GLY A 59 16.80 -19.28 -20.44
CA GLY A 59 17.34 -19.98 -19.28
C GLY A 59 18.09 -19.06 -18.31
N VAL A 60 17.64 -17.81 -18.13
CA VAL A 60 18.31 -16.83 -17.25
C VAL A 60 18.16 -17.10 -15.75
N PHE A 61 17.34 -18.08 -15.38
CA PHE A 61 17.04 -18.42 -13.98
C PHE A 61 17.22 -19.92 -13.75
N SER A 62 17.86 -20.27 -12.64
CA SER A 62 17.97 -21.62 -12.11
C SER A 62 17.62 -21.68 -10.62
N SER A 63 17.02 -22.78 -10.17
CA SER A 63 16.59 -22.97 -8.78
C SER A 63 17.72 -23.02 -7.76
N ASN A 64 18.97 -23.17 -8.22
CA ASN A 64 20.16 -23.28 -7.37
C ASN A 64 21.05 -22.02 -7.41
N GLU A 65 20.59 -20.93 -8.02
CA GLU A 65 21.34 -19.67 -8.11
C GLU A 65 20.94 -18.71 -7.00
N THR A 66 21.90 -17.86 -6.60
CA THR A 66 21.64 -16.72 -5.72
C THR A 66 21.49 -15.42 -6.50
N LEU A 67 20.96 -14.36 -5.86
CA LEU A 67 20.84 -13.05 -6.49
C LEU A 67 22.18 -12.53 -7.04
N GLU A 68 23.30 -12.88 -6.41
CA GLU A 68 24.64 -12.44 -6.80
C GLU A 68 25.09 -13.01 -8.16
N GLU A 69 24.61 -14.21 -8.52
CA GLU A 69 24.94 -14.88 -9.77
C GLU A 69 24.16 -14.32 -10.96
N LEU A 70 23.06 -13.59 -10.72
CA LEU A 70 22.28 -12.97 -11.78
C LEU A 70 22.99 -11.74 -12.37
N SER A 71 23.03 -11.68 -13.70
CA SER A 71 23.46 -10.46 -14.40
C SER A 71 22.54 -9.28 -14.06
N THR A 72 23.08 -8.06 -14.04
CA THR A 72 22.34 -6.84 -13.71
C THR A 72 21.07 -6.66 -14.55
N ASN A 73 21.15 -7.00 -15.84
CA ASN A 73 20.01 -6.92 -16.76
C ASN A 73 19.00 -8.04 -16.58
N SER A 74 19.37 -9.18 -15.96
CA SER A 74 18.47 -10.30 -15.72
C SER A 74 17.59 -10.09 -14.48
N VAL A 75 18.05 -9.32 -13.49
CA VAL A 75 17.33 -9.08 -12.23
C VAL A 75 15.92 -8.55 -12.48
N LYS A 76 15.74 -7.68 -13.48
CA LYS A 76 14.43 -7.09 -13.80
C LYS A 76 13.38 -8.13 -14.22
N PHE A 77 13.79 -9.26 -14.81
CA PHE A 77 12.86 -10.31 -15.24
C PHE A 77 12.19 -11.04 -14.06
N LEU A 78 12.73 -10.92 -12.84
CA LEU A 78 12.05 -11.41 -11.63
C LEU A 78 10.69 -10.74 -11.41
N LEU A 79 10.48 -9.54 -11.98
CA LEU A 79 9.23 -8.80 -11.86
C LEU A 79 8.10 -9.37 -12.73
N LEU A 80 8.38 -10.24 -13.70
CA LEU A 80 7.37 -10.74 -14.64
C LEU A 80 6.08 -11.27 -13.96
N PRO A 81 6.16 -12.13 -12.92
CA PRO A 81 4.95 -12.67 -12.30
C PRO A 81 4.17 -11.58 -11.55
N VAL A 82 4.83 -10.66 -10.82
CA VAL A 82 4.11 -9.59 -10.10
C VAL A 82 3.43 -8.59 -11.06
N LEU A 83 4.05 -8.28 -12.19
CA LEU A 83 3.43 -7.44 -13.23
C LEU A 83 2.18 -8.11 -13.81
N LEU A 84 2.24 -9.42 -14.06
CA LEU A 84 1.10 -10.22 -14.51
C LEU A 84 -0.03 -10.27 -13.47
N GLY A 85 0.30 -10.50 -12.19
CA GLY A 85 -0.66 -10.50 -11.09
C GLY A 85 -1.39 -9.17 -10.96
N SER A 86 -0.65 -8.06 -10.91
CA SER A 86 -1.20 -6.72 -10.77
C SER A 86 -2.08 -6.30 -11.94
N LEU A 87 -1.70 -6.63 -13.19
CA LEU A 87 -2.55 -6.35 -14.35
C LEU A 87 -3.78 -7.25 -14.41
N THR A 88 -3.66 -8.50 -13.97
CA THR A 88 -4.78 -9.45 -13.91
C THR A 88 -5.87 -8.93 -12.97
N LEU A 89 -5.51 -8.38 -11.80
CA LEU A 89 -6.47 -7.76 -10.88
C LEU A 89 -7.30 -6.63 -11.50
N LYS A 90 -6.76 -5.93 -12.51
CA LYS A 90 -7.44 -4.83 -13.21
C LYS A 90 -8.33 -5.32 -14.36
N ARG A 91 -8.41 -6.62 -14.65
CA ARG A 91 -9.27 -7.18 -15.71
C ARG A 91 -10.73 -7.24 -15.30
N THR A 92 -11.61 -6.92 -16.24
CA THR A 92 -13.08 -6.96 -16.05
C THR A 92 -13.79 -7.85 -17.07
N ASP A 93 -13.04 -8.56 -17.92
CA ASP A 93 -13.56 -9.39 -19.00
C ASP A 93 -13.78 -10.86 -18.63
N ILE A 94 -13.27 -11.28 -17.46
CA ILE A 94 -13.38 -12.64 -16.91
C ILE A 94 -14.04 -12.60 -15.53
N GLU A 95 -14.54 -13.74 -15.09
CA GLU A 95 -15.19 -13.89 -13.79
C GLU A 95 -14.24 -13.52 -12.63
N ARG A 96 -14.77 -12.87 -11.59
CA ARG A 96 -13.94 -12.23 -10.56
C ARG A 96 -13.19 -13.24 -9.70
N MET A 97 -13.80 -14.38 -9.34
CA MET A 97 -13.10 -15.45 -8.63
C MET A 97 -11.91 -15.96 -9.44
N GLU A 98 -12.06 -16.11 -10.76
CA GLU A 98 -10.95 -16.50 -11.64
C GLU A 98 -9.84 -15.44 -11.73
N VAL A 99 -10.20 -14.14 -11.78
CA VAL A 99 -9.22 -13.04 -11.67
C VAL A 99 -8.38 -13.16 -10.39
N LEU A 100 -9.06 -13.39 -9.26
CA LEU A 100 -8.42 -13.50 -7.95
C LEU A 100 -7.55 -14.76 -7.86
N ARG A 101 -8.00 -15.89 -8.41
CA ARG A 101 -7.23 -17.14 -8.48
C ARG A 101 -5.94 -16.96 -9.28
N LEU A 102 -6.03 -16.42 -10.50
CA LEU A 102 -4.87 -16.18 -11.36
C LEU A 102 -3.89 -15.19 -10.72
N SER A 103 -4.40 -14.10 -10.16
CA SER A 103 -3.56 -13.09 -9.50
C SER A 103 -2.83 -13.67 -8.29
N ASN A 104 -3.51 -14.48 -7.48
CA ASN A 104 -2.89 -15.19 -6.36
C ASN A 104 -1.75 -16.11 -6.82
N ILE A 105 -1.94 -16.90 -7.88
CA ILE A 105 -0.89 -17.77 -8.44
C ILE A 105 0.34 -16.95 -8.83
N TYR A 106 0.14 -15.86 -9.57
CA TYR A 106 1.25 -14.99 -10.02
C TYR A 106 2.01 -14.33 -8.86
N PHE A 107 1.28 -13.84 -7.85
CA PHE A 107 1.88 -13.24 -6.66
C PHE A 107 2.67 -14.25 -5.82
N ARG A 108 2.13 -15.47 -5.64
CA ARG A 108 2.84 -16.55 -4.94
C ARG A 108 4.08 -17.00 -5.67
N ASP A 109 4.02 -17.15 -7.00
CA ASP A 109 5.18 -17.45 -7.84
C ASP A 109 6.27 -16.38 -7.67
N TYR A 110 5.89 -15.10 -7.71
CA TYR A 110 6.82 -14.00 -7.49
C TYR A 110 7.56 -14.06 -6.15
N ILE A 111 6.82 -14.21 -5.04
CA ILE A 111 7.43 -14.28 -3.69
C ILE A 111 8.30 -15.53 -3.55
N THR A 112 7.84 -16.67 -4.08
CA THR A 112 8.59 -17.92 -4.04
C THR A 112 9.92 -17.79 -4.77
N ARG A 113 9.92 -17.18 -5.97
CA ARG A 113 11.15 -16.89 -6.71
C ARG A 113 12.04 -15.91 -5.95
N CYS A 114 11.49 -14.83 -5.41
CA CYS A 114 12.25 -13.89 -4.60
C CYS A 114 12.91 -14.56 -3.38
N LYS A 115 12.24 -15.53 -2.76
CA LYS A 115 12.80 -16.32 -1.67
C LYS A 115 13.92 -17.24 -2.14
N GLN A 116 13.75 -17.94 -3.26
CA GLN A 116 14.78 -18.83 -3.84
C GLN A 116 16.08 -18.08 -4.12
N TYR A 117 15.98 -16.85 -4.62
CA TYR A 117 17.14 -15.98 -4.89
C TYR A 117 17.67 -15.23 -3.65
N GLY A 118 17.11 -15.47 -2.45
CA GLY A 118 17.56 -14.84 -1.20
C GLY A 118 17.22 -13.36 -1.06
N ILE A 119 16.20 -12.86 -1.77
CA ILE A 119 15.78 -11.45 -1.74
C ILE A 119 14.86 -11.16 -0.54
N THR A 120 14.13 -12.17 -0.09
CA THR A 120 13.16 -12.07 1.00
C THR A 120 13.14 -13.36 1.84
N ASP A 121 12.91 -13.19 3.14
CA ASP A 121 12.71 -14.29 4.09
C ASP A 121 11.23 -14.60 4.32
N VAL A 122 10.35 -13.99 3.53
CA VAL A 122 8.90 -14.15 3.70
C VAL A 122 8.48 -15.55 3.29
N ASP A 123 7.90 -16.26 4.25
CA ASP A 123 7.26 -17.55 4.05
C ASP A 123 5.77 -17.39 3.76
N LEU A 124 5.34 -17.90 2.61
CA LEU A 124 3.93 -17.98 2.27
C LEU A 124 3.36 -19.32 2.75
N PRO A 125 2.26 -19.31 3.53
CA PRO A 125 1.57 -20.55 3.89
C PRO A 125 1.05 -21.22 2.61
N PRO A 126 0.98 -22.56 2.55
CA PRO A 126 0.39 -23.26 1.40
C PRO A 126 -1.04 -22.76 1.14
N GLU A 127 -1.46 -22.73 -0.13
CA GLU A 127 -2.87 -22.47 -0.43
C GLU A 127 -3.72 -23.58 0.23
N PRO A 128 -4.84 -23.24 0.87
CA PRO A 128 -5.81 -24.25 1.25
C PRO A 128 -6.31 -24.93 -0.03
N ASN A 129 -6.12 -26.24 -0.16
CA ASN A 129 -6.68 -27.00 -1.28
C ASN A 129 -8.20 -26.86 -1.26
N ASN A 130 -8.77 -26.42 -2.37
CA ASN A 130 -10.23 -26.36 -2.53
C ASN A 130 -10.86 -27.76 -2.67
N GLU A 131 -10.05 -28.82 -2.81
CA GLU A 131 -10.51 -30.21 -2.95
C GLU A 131 -10.92 -30.83 -1.61
N ASP A 132 -10.42 -30.33 -0.47
CA ASP A 132 -10.79 -30.84 0.86
C ASP A 132 -12.10 -30.23 1.41
N GLN A 133 -12.79 -29.40 0.62
CA GLN A 133 -14.08 -28.78 1.01
C GLN A 133 -15.31 -29.46 0.39
N GLU A 134 -15.11 -30.45 -0.49
CA GLU A 134 -16.22 -31.14 -1.17
C GLU A 134 -16.65 -32.45 -0.48
N ASP A 135 -15.90 -32.98 0.50
CA ASP A 135 -16.16 -34.27 1.15
C ASP A 135 -16.20 -34.22 2.71
N GLU A 136 -16.89 -33.26 3.32
CA GLU A 136 -17.39 -33.44 4.70
C GLU A 136 -18.90 -33.18 4.76
N ASP A 137 -19.67 -34.21 4.39
CA ASP A 137 -21.10 -34.44 4.72
C ASP A 137 -21.31 -34.65 6.25
N ASP A 138 -20.62 -33.87 7.09
CA ASP A 138 -20.78 -33.91 8.54
C ASP A 138 -21.77 -32.79 8.95
N GLU A 139 -23.05 -33.01 8.69
CA GLU A 139 -24.16 -32.08 9.02
C GLU A 139 -24.18 -31.68 10.51
N ASP A 140 -23.55 -32.46 11.40
CA ASP A 140 -23.53 -32.19 12.83
C ASP A 140 -22.49 -31.13 13.26
N LYS A 141 -21.41 -30.91 12.48
CA LYS A 141 -20.47 -29.80 12.75
C LYS A 141 -20.99 -28.43 12.31
N LYS A 142 -21.88 -28.39 11.30
CA LYS A 142 -22.48 -27.13 10.80
C LYS A 142 -23.46 -26.47 11.79
N ARG A 143 -23.98 -27.21 12.77
CA ARG A 143 -24.91 -26.69 13.80
C ARG A 143 -24.21 -25.92 14.93
N MET A 144 -22.88 -25.87 14.96
CA MET A 144 -22.10 -25.06 15.92
C MET A 144 -21.48 -23.79 15.34
N ALA A 145 -21.80 -23.42 14.09
CA ALA A 145 -21.60 -22.05 13.60
C ALA A 145 -22.67 -21.14 14.23
N LYS A 146 -22.54 -20.93 15.54
CA LYS A 146 -23.25 -19.88 16.29
C LYS A 146 -23.11 -18.60 15.48
N VAL A 147 -24.25 -17.96 15.20
CA VAL A 147 -24.37 -16.54 14.83
C VAL A 147 -23.18 -15.80 15.44
N PRO A 148 -22.36 -15.06 14.64
CA PRO A 148 -21.23 -14.34 15.22
C PRO A 148 -21.81 -13.48 16.35
N PRO A 149 -21.36 -13.68 17.60
CA PRO A 149 -21.89 -12.89 18.70
C PRO A 149 -21.69 -11.43 18.31
N ARG A 150 -22.68 -10.57 18.56
CA ARG A 150 -22.50 -9.12 18.48
C ARG A 150 -21.18 -8.82 19.17
N LYS A 151 -20.14 -8.47 18.40
CA LYS A 151 -18.78 -8.31 18.93
C LYS A 151 -18.90 -7.28 20.05
N GLY A 152 -18.75 -7.72 21.29
CA GLY A 152 -18.67 -6.84 22.45
C GLY A 152 -17.45 -5.93 22.31
N MET A 153 -17.25 -5.07 23.30
CA MET A 153 -16.01 -4.30 23.36
C MET A 153 -14.81 -5.26 23.31
N PRO A 154 -13.81 -5.02 22.43
CA PRO A 154 -12.69 -5.93 22.30
C PRO A 154 -11.94 -6.07 23.62
N THR A 155 -11.50 -7.29 23.90
CA THR A 155 -10.73 -7.62 25.09
C THR A 155 -9.38 -6.87 25.09
N PRO A 156 -8.74 -6.67 26.25
CA PRO A 156 -7.41 -6.05 26.30
C PRO A 156 -6.36 -6.75 25.42
N GLN A 157 -6.43 -8.08 25.32
CA GLN A 157 -5.55 -8.87 24.44
C GLN A 157 -5.84 -8.63 22.95
N GLU A 158 -7.11 -8.53 22.56
CA GLU A 158 -7.50 -8.17 21.19
C GLU A 158 -7.07 -6.73 20.84
N LEU A 159 -7.16 -5.80 21.79
CA LEU A 159 -6.66 -4.43 21.63
C LEU A 159 -5.15 -4.39 21.42
N GLU A 160 -4.38 -5.19 22.18
CA GLU A 160 -2.93 -5.30 21.98
C GLU A 160 -2.57 -5.92 20.62
N ALA A 161 -3.28 -6.97 20.21
CA ALA A 161 -3.10 -7.58 18.89
C ALA A 161 -3.40 -6.58 17.76
N MET A 162 -4.47 -5.80 17.87
CA MET A 162 -4.81 -4.73 16.93
C MET A 162 -3.75 -3.62 16.91
N ALA A 163 -3.19 -3.26 18.06
CA ALA A 163 -2.11 -2.27 18.15
C ALA A 163 -0.85 -2.76 17.42
N ARG A 164 -0.43 -4.01 17.64
CA ARG A 164 0.71 -4.64 16.96
C ARG A 164 0.49 -4.71 15.44
N GLN A 165 -0.69 -5.14 14.99
CA GLN A 165 -1.04 -5.16 13.57
C GLN A 165 -0.97 -3.77 12.94
N ARG A 166 -1.44 -2.74 13.66
CA ARG A 166 -1.34 -1.35 13.21
C ARG A 166 0.11 -0.90 13.11
N GLU A 167 0.94 -1.19 14.11
CA GLU A 167 2.37 -0.86 14.10
C GLU A 167 3.11 -1.53 12.94
N ASP A 168 2.81 -2.80 12.66
CA ASP A 168 3.35 -3.53 11.52
C ASP A 168 2.94 -2.90 10.19
N LYS A 169 1.66 -2.53 10.02
CA LYS A 169 1.19 -1.81 8.81
C LYS A 169 1.89 -0.46 8.65
N ILE A 170 2.09 0.29 9.74
CA ILE A 170 2.83 1.55 9.70
C ILE A 170 4.28 1.34 9.30
N ARG A 171 4.94 0.30 9.84
CA ARG A 171 6.33 -0.04 9.51
C ARG A 171 6.45 -0.37 8.01
N ARG A 172 5.61 -1.28 7.51
CA ARG A 172 5.57 -1.67 6.09
C ARG A 172 5.34 -0.48 5.17
N PHE A 173 4.40 0.41 5.52
CA PHE A 173 4.14 1.63 4.76
C PHE A 173 5.36 2.54 4.70
N LYS A 174 6.07 2.75 5.81
CA LYS A 174 7.30 3.57 5.85
C LYS A 174 8.41 2.97 4.99
N GLU A 175 8.62 1.65 5.07
CA GLU A 175 9.61 0.94 4.26
C GLU A 175 9.29 1.04 2.77
N LYS A 176 8.04 0.76 2.37
CA LYS A 176 7.57 0.90 0.99
C LYS A 176 7.74 2.33 0.47
N LYS A 177 7.45 3.34 1.29
CA LYS A 177 7.66 4.75 0.94
C LYS A 177 9.14 5.07 0.72
N ALA A 178 10.01 4.64 1.63
CA ALA A 178 11.46 4.86 1.52
C ALA A 178 12.03 4.19 0.26
N MET A 179 11.58 2.98 -0.09
CA MET A 179 11.97 2.31 -1.34
C MET A 179 11.48 3.09 -2.57
N GLY A 180 10.27 3.65 -2.53
CA GLY A 180 9.75 4.51 -3.61
C GLY A 180 10.57 5.79 -3.80
N GLU A 181 10.93 6.46 -2.70
CA GLU A 181 11.82 7.63 -2.73
C GLU A 181 13.19 7.25 -3.29
N ARG A 182 13.76 6.12 -2.86
CA ARG A 182 15.04 5.61 -3.37
C ARG A 182 15.01 5.26 -4.85
N LEU A 183 13.92 4.69 -5.36
CA LEU A 183 13.75 4.44 -6.79
C LEU A 183 13.75 5.73 -7.61
N ASN A 184 13.13 6.79 -7.10
CA ASN A 184 13.13 8.08 -7.77
C ASN A 184 14.54 8.70 -7.81
N GLU A 185 15.32 8.56 -6.75
CA GLU A 185 16.73 8.99 -6.73
C GLU A 185 17.58 8.20 -7.73
N LEU A 186 17.48 6.88 -7.72
CA LEU A 186 18.23 6.00 -8.63
C LEU A 186 17.82 6.23 -10.10
N LYS A 187 16.54 6.49 -10.36
CA LYS A 187 16.04 6.84 -11.70
C LYS A 187 16.67 8.13 -12.22
N LYS A 188 16.79 9.17 -11.37
CA LYS A 188 17.50 10.41 -11.72
C LYS A 188 19.00 10.18 -11.94
N ALA A 189 19.63 9.31 -11.14
CA ALA A 189 21.03 8.96 -11.33
C ALA A 189 21.27 8.23 -12.67
N LEU A 190 20.30 7.41 -13.10
CA LEU A 190 20.35 6.68 -14.37
C LEU A 190 20.22 7.60 -15.60
N GLU A 191 19.66 8.80 -15.45
CA GLU A 191 19.60 9.81 -16.53
C GLU A 191 21.00 10.35 -16.88
N ASN A 192 21.99 10.20 -16.00
CA ASN A 192 23.38 10.52 -16.31
C ASN A 192 23.96 9.46 -17.28
N PRO A 193 24.48 9.85 -18.45
CA PRO A 193 25.09 8.91 -19.40
C PRO A 193 26.31 8.15 -18.86
N SER A 194 26.95 8.66 -17.79
CA SER A 194 28.12 8.05 -17.16
C SER A 194 27.79 7.33 -15.85
N HIS A 195 26.55 6.84 -15.69
CA HIS A 195 26.18 6.05 -14.52
C HIS A 195 26.92 4.69 -14.50
N ASP A 196 27.26 4.23 -13.31
CA ASP A 196 27.87 2.92 -13.12
C ASP A 196 26.83 1.80 -13.19
N GLU A 197 27.25 0.60 -13.59
CA GLU A 197 26.38 -0.60 -13.63
C GLU A 197 25.74 -0.89 -12.27
N GLU A 198 26.45 -0.59 -11.17
CA GLU A 198 25.96 -0.76 -9.81
C GLU A 198 24.67 0.05 -9.54
N ILE A 199 24.53 1.23 -10.16
CA ILE A 199 23.31 2.06 -10.06
C ILE A 199 22.13 1.34 -10.71
N VAL A 200 22.35 0.74 -11.88
CA VAL A 200 21.35 -0.06 -12.62
C VAL A 200 20.92 -1.27 -11.78
N ARG A 201 21.90 -1.98 -11.20
CA ARG A 201 21.65 -3.14 -10.36
C ARG A 201 20.85 -2.78 -9.12
N ASN A 202 21.26 -1.73 -8.42
CA ASN A 202 20.56 -1.22 -7.25
C ASN A 202 19.14 -0.76 -7.58
N TYR A 203 18.93 -0.15 -8.75
CA TYR A 203 17.60 0.24 -9.21
C TYR A 203 16.68 -0.99 -9.36
N HIS A 204 17.14 -2.04 -10.07
CA HIS A 204 16.34 -3.25 -10.25
C HIS A 204 16.09 -4.01 -8.95
N ILE A 205 17.09 -4.16 -8.08
CA ILE A 205 16.92 -4.82 -6.78
C ILE A 205 15.94 -4.04 -5.89
N THR A 206 16.06 -2.72 -5.83
CA THR A 206 15.13 -1.88 -5.05
C THR A 206 13.70 -2.00 -5.58
N MET A 207 13.55 -2.10 -6.90
CA MET A 207 12.25 -2.29 -7.54
C MET A 207 11.64 -3.64 -7.14
N VAL A 208 12.41 -4.72 -7.22
CA VAL A 208 11.97 -6.06 -6.74
C VAL A 208 11.57 -5.99 -5.27
N LYS A 209 12.37 -5.39 -4.39
CA LYS A 209 12.02 -5.26 -2.97
C LYS A 209 10.74 -4.47 -2.73
N LYS A 210 10.51 -3.37 -3.47
CA LYS A 210 9.25 -2.62 -3.38
C LYS A 210 8.06 -3.48 -3.81
N PHE A 211 8.18 -4.19 -4.92
CA PHE A 211 7.11 -5.04 -5.43
C PHE A 211 6.80 -6.23 -4.51
N ILE A 212 7.75 -6.72 -3.71
CA ILE A 212 7.47 -7.70 -2.64
C ILE A 212 6.47 -7.12 -1.64
N MET A 213 6.68 -5.87 -1.21
CA MET A 213 5.77 -5.20 -0.27
C MET A 213 4.38 -5.01 -0.89
N ASP A 214 4.32 -4.56 -2.15
CA ASP A 214 3.07 -4.42 -2.91
C ASP A 214 2.34 -5.77 -2.99
N CYS A 215 3.06 -6.84 -3.36
CA CYS A 215 2.53 -8.18 -3.49
C CYS A 215 1.92 -8.74 -2.19
N LEU A 216 2.54 -8.47 -1.03
CA LEU A 216 2.01 -8.93 0.26
C LEU A 216 0.71 -8.21 0.65
N GLU A 217 0.60 -6.91 0.35
CA GLU A 217 -0.63 -6.14 0.55
C GLU A 217 -1.75 -6.63 -0.38
N GLU A 218 -1.42 -6.92 -1.65
CA GLU A 218 -2.36 -7.48 -2.61
C GLU A 218 -2.80 -8.90 -2.25
N LEU A 219 -1.90 -9.75 -1.74
CA LEU A 219 -2.26 -11.11 -1.27
C LEU A 219 -3.23 -11.09 -0.10
N GLU A 220 -3.06 -10.17 0.87
CA GLU A 220 -4.02 -9.97 1.97
C GLU A 220 -5.39 -9.58 1.40
N SER A 221 -5.41 -8.62 0.46
CA SER A 221 -6.62 -8.10 -0.18
C SER A 221 -7.35 -9.16 -1.01
N VAL A 222 -6.61 -9.91 -1.84
CA VAL A 222 -7.13 -11.02 -2.66
C VAL A 222 -7.70 -12.13 -1.79
N THR A 223 -7.04 -12.49 -0.68
CA THR A 223 -7.53 -13.52 0.24
C THR A 223 -8.83 -13.10 0.90
N MET A 224 -8.91 -11.86 1.39
CA MET A 224 -10.15 -11.32 1.96
C MET A 224 -11.29 -11.31 0.93
N GLU A 225 -11.01 -10.86 -0.30
CA GLU A 225 -12.02 -10.81 -1.36
C GLU A 225 -12.53 -12.20 -1.76
N ARG A 226 -11.63 -13.19 -1.91
CA ARG A 226 -12.01 -14.59 -2.20
C ARG A 226 -12.95 -15.15 -1.13
N ASN A 227 -12.62 -14.96 0.14
CA ASN A 227 -13.45 -15.43 1.25
C ASN A 227 -14.84 -14.78 1.23
N MET A 228 -14.91 -13.46 1.00
CA MET A 228 -16.18 -12.75 0.88
C MET A 228 -17.02 -13.27 -0.28
N LEU A 229 -16.43 -13.48 -1.46
CA LEU A 229 -17.16 -14.00 -2.62
C LEU A 229 -17.66 -15.43 -2.39
N ALA A 230 -16.87 -16.28 -1.73
CA ALA A 230 -17.27 -17.63 -1.36
C ALA A 230 -18.46 -17.61 -0.37
N GLU A 231 -18.38 -16.79 0.68
CA GLU A 231 -19.48 -16.61 1.63
C GLU A 231 -20.74 -16.07 0.95
N MET A 232 -20.61 -15.08 0.06
CA MET A 232 -21.74 -14.53 -0.71
C MET A 232 -22.39 -15.59 -1.61
N ALA A 233 -21.61 -16.49 -2.21
CA ALA A 233 -22.13 -17.60 -3.00
C ALA A 233 -22.96 -18.56 -2.13
N VAL A 234 -22.47 -18.91 -0.94
CA VAL A 234 -23.19 -19.74 0.03
C VAL A 234 -24.48 -19.05 0.51
N MET A 235 -24.43 -17.76 0.82
CA MET A 235 -25.62 -17.00 1.23
C MET A 235 -26.67 -16.92 0.12
N ARG A 236 -26.22 -16.81 -1.15
CA ARG A 236 -27.11 -16.84 -2.32
C ARG A 236 -27.81 -18.19 -2.44
N MET A 237 -27.07 -19.29 -2.29
CA MET A 237 -27.65 -20.64 -2.32
C MET A 237 -28.64 -20.88 -1.18
N LYS A 238 -28.37 -20.34 0.01
CA LYS A 238 -29.27 -20.44 1.18
C LYS A 238 -30.46 -19.48 1.13
N GLY A 239 -30.55 -18.59 0.13
CA GLY A 239 -31.61 -17.59 0.03
C GLY A 239 -31.61 -16.56 1.17
N THR A 240 -30.47 -16.38 1.86
CA THR A 240 -30.34 -15.45 3.01
C THR A 240 -29.80 -14.08 2.60
N LEU A 241 -29.53 -13.87 1.30
CA LEU A 241 -29.17 -12.54 0.81
C LEU A 241 -30.42 -11.64 0.85
N PRO A 242 -30.32 -10.44 1.44
CA PRO A 242 -31.41 -9.47 1.37
C PRO A 242 -31.66 -9.10 -0.09
N ASP A 243 -32.94 -9.06 -0.49
CA ASP A 243 -33.33 -8.61 -1.82
C ASP A 243 -32.84 -7.16 -2.02
N PRO A 244 -32.37 -6.74 -3.22
CA PRO A 244 -31.93 -5.37 -3.45
C PRO A 244 -33.02 -4.35 -3.10
N GLU A 245 -34.29 -4.72 -3.25
CA GLU A 245 -35.46 -3.90 -2.89
C GLU A 245 -35.65 -3.73 -1.37
N ASP A 246 -35.19 -4.70 -0.57
CA ASP A 246 -35.26 -4.69 0.91
C ASP A 246 -34.06 -3.98 1.56
N THR A 247 -33.10 -3.51 0.77
CA THR A 247 -31.99 -2.71 1.31
C THR A 247 -32.51 -1.34 1.77
N PRO A 248 -32.43 -1.00 3.07
CA PRO A 248 -32.92 0.29 3.54
C PRO A 248 -32.11 1.39 2.85
N LYS A 249 -32.80 2.32 2.18
CA LYS A 249 -32.17 3.48 1.51
C LYS A 249 -31.15 4.10 2.46
N PRO A 250 -29.90 4.33 2.01
CA PRO A 250 -28.84 4.83 2.89
C PRO A 250 -29.32 6.14 3.50
N ARG A 251 -29.38 6.17 4.84
CA ARG A 251 -29.71 7.40 5.56
C ARG A 251 -28.65 8.45 5.19
N PRO A 252 -29.04 9.70 4.94
CA PRO A 252 -28.08 10.75 4.63
C PRO A 252 -27.01 10.77 5.72
N LEU A 253 -25.74 10.72 5.31
CA LEU A 253 -24.61 10.75 6.23
C LEU A 253 -24.74 12.02 7.07
N LYS A 254 -24.88 11.85 8.38
CA LYS A 254 -24.78 12.99 9.30
C LYS A 254 -23.30 13.39 9.32
N PRO A 255 -22.94 14.64 9.02
CA PRO A 255 -21.55 15.07 9.15
C PRO A 255 -21.11 14.85 10.60
N ILE A 256 -20.03 14.10 10.78
CA ILE A 256 -19.36 14.02 12.07
C ILE A 256 -18.71 15.38 12.26
N LEU A 257 -19.34 16.23 13.07
CA LEU A 257 -18.73 17.45 13.56
C LEU A 257 -17.52 17.04 14.42
N ILE A 258 -16.32 17.13 13.85
CA ILE A 258 -15.07 17.10 14.61
C ILE A 258 -14.96 18.45 15.33
N THR A 259 -15.87 18.71 16.27
CA THR A 259 -15.72 19.82 17.21
C THR A 259 -14.60 19.44 18.13
N ARG A 260 -13.47 20.16 18.00
CA ARG A 260 -12.37 20.07 18.96
C ARG A 260 -12.94 20.48 20.32
N ASP A 261 -13.14 19.52 21.22
CA ASP A 261 -13.41 19.82 22.62
C ASP A 261 -12.31 20.76 23.14
N ALA A 262 -12.69 21.69 24.01
CA ALA A 262 -11.79 22.72 24.54
C ALA A 262 -10.48 22.13 25.11
N MET A 263 -10.51 20.88 25.60
CA MET A 263 -9.33 20.14 26.06
C MET A 263 -8.37 19.74 24.93
N GLN A 264 -8.86 19.23 23.79
CA GLN A 264 -8.01 18.84 22.65
C GLN A 264 -7.40 20.06 21.94
N LYS A 265 -8.10 21.19 21.94
CA LYS A 265 -7.59 22.47 21.44
C LYS A 265 -6.42 22.99 22.27
N ASN A 266 -6.40 22.77 23.58
CA ASN A 266 -5.31 23.23 24.44
C ASN A 266 -4.02 22.42 24.27
N VAL A 267 -4.09 21.14 23.87
CA VAL A 267 -2.90 20.29 23.68
C VAL A 267 -2.30 20.44 22.27
N PHE A 268 -3.14 20.69 21.25
CA PHE A 268 -2.71 20.75 19.85
C PHE A 268 -2.81 22.16 19.20
N GLY A 269 -3.33 23.16 19.91
CA GLY A 269 -3.69 24.47 19.35
C GLY A 269 -2.64 25.57 19.48
N LEU A 270 -1.51 25.31 20.15
CA LEU A 270 -0.36 26.22 20.09
C LEU A 270 0.51 25.81 18.89
N GLY A 271 0.00 26.11 17.70
CA GLY A 271 0.89 26.43 16.59
C GLY A 271 1.82 27.58 16.99
N TYR A 272 2.99 27.65 16.35
CA TYR A 272 4.06 28.62 16.62
C TYR A 272 3.52 29.98 17.13
N PRO A 273 3.90 30.44 18.33
CA PRO A 273 3.41 31.68 18.92
C PRO A 273 4.13 32.84 18.23
N SER A 274 3.72 33.19 17.01
CA SER A 274 4.42 34.21 16.22
C SER A 274 3.84 35.62 16.36
N LEU A 275 2.79 35.83 17.15
CA LEU A 275 2.33 37.18 17.46
C LEU A 275 1.88 37.27 18.92
N PRO A 276 2.54 38.09 19.76
CA PRO A 276 2.02 38.46 21.06
C PRO A 276 0.65 39.12 20.85
N SER A 277 -0.43 38.46 21.26
CA SER A 277 -1.79 39.01 21.16
C SER A 277 -2.09 40.03 22.25
N MET A 278 -1.14 40.31 23.12
CA MET A 278 -1.30 41.24 24.23
C MET A 278 -0.55 42.53 23.92
N THR A 279 -1.23 43.65 24.12
CA THR A 279 -0.59 44.96 24.01
C THR A 279 0.44 45.15 25.13
N VAL A 280 1.40 46.06 24.94
CA VAL A 280 2.44 46.33 25.95
C VAL A 280 1.82 46.80 27.27
N GLU A 281 0.73 47.57 27.19
CA GLU A 281 -0.06 48.04 28.34
C GLU A 281 -0.67 46.87 29.12
N GLU A 282 -1.36 45.96 28.42
CA GLU A 282 -1.98 44.79 29.05
C GLU A 282 -0.96 43.83 29.67
N PHE A 283 0.23 43.70 29.06
CA PHE A 283 1.34 42.96 29.64
C PHE A 283 1.82 43.59 30.94
N TYR A 284 1.94 44.91 30.97
CA TYR A 284 2.36 45.64 32.15
C TYR A 284 1.36 45.47 33.30
N ASP A 285 0.07 45.65 33.02
CA ASP A 285 -1.01 45.48 34.00
C ASP A 285 -1.07 44.05 34.54
N GLN A 286 -0.86 43.06 33.68
CA GLN A 286 -0.80 41.67 34.10
C GLN A 286 0.38 41.44 35.07
N ARG A 287 1.56 41.98 34.78
CA ARG A 287 2.74 41.84 35.64
C ARG A 287 2.65 42.61 36.95
N VAL A 288 2.01 43.78 36.97
CA VAL A 288 1.69 44.50 38.21
C VAL A 288 0.71 43.68 39.05
N ARG A 289 -0.30 43.07 38.43
CA ARG A 289 -1.26 42.18 39.13
C ARG A 289 -0.60 40.92 39.69
N GLU A 290 0.33 40.34 38.96
CA GLU A 290 1.15 39.20 39.40
C GLU A 290 2.18 39.59 40.47
N GLY A 291 2.27 40.88 40.84
CA GLY A 291 3.18 41.39 41.88
C GLY A 291 4.65 41.48 41.44
N TRP A 292 4.90 41.35 40.13
CA TRP A 292 6.24 41.43 39.55
C TRP A 292 6.72 42.87 39.37
N PHE A 293 5.79 43.81 39.16
CA PHE A 293 6.07 45.24 39.03
C PHE A 293 5.30 46.09 40.05
N PRO A 294 5.88 47.22 40.51
CA PRO A 294 5.20 48.13 41.43
C PRO A 294 4.04 48.87 40.75
N ASP A 295 2.95 49.06 41.49
CA ASP A 295 1.78 49.79 41.02
C ASP A 295 2.11 51.29 40.85
N PRO A 296 1.97 51.86 39.63
CA PRO A 296 2.30 53.27 39.37
C PRO A 296 1.44 54.24 40.21
N SER A 297 0.28 53.80 40.70
CA SER A 297 -0.64 54.61 41.52
C SER A 297 -0.20 54.71 42.99
N LYS A 298 0.70 53.82 43.43
CA LYS A 298 1.20 53.77 44.82
C LYS A 298 2.57 54.40 44.99
N ASN A 299 3.20 54.85 43.91
CA ASN A 299 4.54 55.43 43.93
C ASN A 299 4.50 56.97 43.93
N GLN A 300 3.74 57.57 44.85
CA GLN A 300 3.94 58.95 45.28
C GLN A 300 4.92 58.99 46.46
N ASN A 301 6.17 58.59 46.22
CA ASN A 301 7.27 59.03 47.06
C ASN A 301 8.09 60.01 46.22
N CYS A 302 7.73 61.30 46.35
CA CYS A 302 8.47 62.42 45.82
C CYS A 302 9.93 62.31 46.25
N LEU A 303 10.84 62.24 45.27
CA LEU A 303 12.29 62.35 45.45
C LEU A 303 12.74 63.78 45.84
N GLN A 304 11.87 64.58 46.43
CA GLN A 304 12.12 65.98 46.82
C GLN A 304 12.22 66.21 48.33
N ASP A 305 11.95 65.23 49.20
CA ASP A 305 12.07 65.38 50.66
C ASP A 305 13.41 64.89 51.25
N HIS A 306 14.48 64.93 50.43
CA HIS A 306 15.86 64.73 50.88
C HIS A 306 16.78 65.87 50.40
N SER A 307 16.45 67.09 50.79
CA SER A 307 17.42 68.18 50.98
C SER A 307 16.90 69.11 52.08
N GLY A 308 17.65 69.18 53.19
CA GLY A 308 17.18 69.72 54.46
C GLY A 308 17.05 71.25 54.57
N THR A 309 16.68 71.62 55.81
CA THR A 309 16.49 72.96 56.40
C THR A 309 15.34 73.80 55.89
#